data_AF-A0A926DM54-F1
#
_entry.id   AF-A0A926DM54-F1
#
_cell.length_a   1.000
_cell.length_b   1.000
_cell.length_c   1.000
_cell.angle_alpha   90.00
_cell.angle_beta   90.00
_cell.angle_gamma   90.00
#
_symmetry.space_group_name_H-M   'P 1'
#
loop_
_entity.id
_entity.type
_entity.pdbx_description
1 polymer ?
#
loop_
_entity_poly.entity_id
_entity_poly.type
_entity_poly.pdbx_seq_one_letter_code
_entity_poly.pdbx_strand_id
1 'polypeptide(L)'
;MLNNGVFIPSVDGKDIYLATHYISDEDSEYTLKLKNGQYNLRKFINKLDYSLDLIELEDIYRRKLRRNDFAFKIKKHFYTTNIINVTFKYAVKEWNQMNKNTFVKYGYDYRELVFDDCIATNRDGEIVGVQVANRIINTDIDLPYCFKFAEITLKDGTTQAQIVKRKELKTLMTNAQLREYLYKNGFKCDGIEYCRLKRSPGSARVGKCLFANEPLFKPLLRFSSGGVEFKDGQDVDLAAYEGSIALTSSSIIDTITIKPENILLVDDYDSVFTEDVIKTYNVEGQLKTEEATCEISNSIWDGQSLMDVSLFGEYEEYGMVLLRNLMFKSCCFNCNIQQWFKDNNITQISQLNGKTRATDIKDIKLITTPNSIKYLKFSTFDEWLDYIYPSFGVVKHDKKTHFFGGRLVQTHYQLINTLQLSKDEVRELLEPSLQFAQLLRDNPAVVRYYIKYPDIDEMDIVNKPLLDKNEVVYNLMCVNDNFTQTKYYQEFLTDLLRSYYKNLKNGHIYVNGNYSTLLGNPIEMLQQAIGTFKGNSQIGIGNIHSTRFEYNKTILGSRSPHISMSNVWLPYNTENRLIDCYFNLTPEIVCINSIGENTLQRLSGAD
;
A
#
# COMPACT_ATOMS: atom_id res chain seq x y z
N MET A 1 12.98 6.34 -18.57
CA MET A 1 11.81 6.88 -19.35
C MET A 1 10.46 6.54 -18.72
N LEU A 2 10.38 5.62 -17.75
CA LEU A 2 9.12 5.14 -17.15
C LEU A 2 8.95 5.56 -15.68
N ASN A 3 9.50 6.70 -15.28
CA ASN A 3 9.46 7.21 -13.89
C ASN A 3 8.03 7.46 -13.38
N ASN A 4 7.08 7.59 -14.31
CA ASN A 4 5.65 7.67 -14.01
C ASN A 4 4.95 6.31 -14.00
N GLY A 5 5.66 5.18 -14.00
CA GLY A 5 5.14 3.82 -14.10
C GLY A 5 4.46 3.50 -15.45
N VAL A 6 3.92 2.28 -15.56
CA VAL A 6 3.29 1.76 -16.79
C VAL A 6 1.94 1.14 -16.47
N PHE A 7 0.92 1.44 -17.26
CA PHE A 7 -0.39 0.80 -17.13
C PHE A 7 -0.34 -0.65 -17.59
N ILE A 8 -0.95 -1.53 -16.80
CA ILE A 8 -1.02 -2.97 -17.04
C ILE A 8 -2.48 -3.45 -17.04
N PRO A 9 -2.80 -4.52 -17.79
CA PRO A 9 -4.13 -5.12 -17.77
C PRO A 9 -4.50 -5.65 -16.39
N SER A 10 -5.78 -5.53 -16.05
CA SER A 10 -6.39 -6.27 -14.95
C SER A 10 -7.52 -7.15 -15.49
N VAL A 11 -7.41 -8.46 -15.29
CA VAL A 11 -8.37 -9.46 -15.80
C VAL A 11 -8.80 -10.38 -14.67
N ASP A 12 -10.05 -10.81 -14.65
CA ASP A 12 -10.50 -11.81 -13.67
C ASP A 12 -10.17 -13.23 -14.15
N GLY A 13 -9.70 -14.08 -13.24
CA GLY A 13 -9.32 -15.46 -13.54
C GLY A 13 -10.47 -16.28 -14.11
N LYS A 14 -11.72 -15.95 -13.76
CA LYS A 14 -12.91 -16.54 -14.41
C LYS A 14 -12.92 -16.27 -15.91
N ASP A 15 -12.66 -15.04 -16.34
CA ASP A 15 -12.72 -14.66 -17.75
C ASP A 15 -11.60 -15.34 -18.56
N ILE A 16 -10.40 -15.47 -17.96
CA ILE A 16 -9.27 -16.20 -18.54
C ILE A 16 -9.62 -17.68 -18.69
N TYR A 17 -10.14 -18.29 -17.63
CA TYR A 17 -10.49 -19.71 -17.64
C TYR A 17 -11.57 -20.02 -18.67
N LEU A 18 -12.63 -19.21 -18.74
CA LEU A 18 -13.70 -19.39 -19.73
C LEU A 18 -13.17 -19.28 -21.16
N ALA A 19 -12.26 -18.34 -21.43
CA ALA A 19 -11.70 -18.14 -22.77
C ALA A 19 -10.72 -19.24 -23.22
N THR A 20 -10.30 -20.12 -22.31
CA THR A 20 -9.34 -21.22 -22.58
C THR A 20 -10.01 -22.60 -22.54
N HIS A 21 -11.33 -22.65 -22.41
CA HIS A 21 -12.09 -23.90 -22.26
C HIS A 21 -13.36 -23.88 -23.12
N TYR A 22 -13.26 -23.36 -24.35
CA TYR A 22 -14.34 -23.49 -25.31
C TYR A 22 -14.36 -24.90 -25.92
N ILE A 23 -15.56 -25.43 -26.15
CA ILE A 23 -15.75 -26.78 -26.72
C ILE A 23 -15.38 -26.78 -28.22
N SER A 24 -15.57 -25.65 -28.89
CA SER A 24 -15.34 -25.50 -30.34
C SER A 24 -13.87 -25.30 -30.73
N ASP A 25 -13.00 -24.97 -29.77
CA ASP A 25 -11.62 -24.57 -30.03
C ASP A 25 -10.72 -24.94 -28.83
N GLU A 26 -9.93 -26.00 -28.97
CA GLU A 26 -9.00 -26.46 -27.93
C GLU A 26 -7.78 -25.52 -27.77
N ASP A 27 -7.49 -24.68 -28.78
CA ASP A 27 -6.39 -23.71 -28.77
C ASP A 27 -6.87 -22.31 -28.35
N SER A 28 -8.09 -22.20 -27.81
CA SER A 28 -8.69 -20.92 -27.48
C SER A 28 -7.89 -20.18 -26.40
N GLU A 29 -7.69 -18.88 -26.59
CA GLU A 29 -6.94 -18.03 -25.67
C GLU A 29 -7.72 -16.79 -25.25
N TYR A 30 -7.29 -16.17 -24.15
CA TYR A 30 -7.82 -14.87 -23.77
C TYR A 30 -7.29 -13.79 -24.73
N THR A 31 -8.08 -12.76 -25.01
CA THR A 31 -7.62 -11.62 -25.82
C THR A 31 -7.89 -10.29 -25.11
N LEU A 32 -6.87 -9.43 -25.09
CA LEU A 32 -7.00 -8.04 -24.64
C LEU A 32 -7.45 -7.12 -25.78
N LYS A 33 -7.57 -7.64 -27.00
CA LYS A 33 -7.88 -6.87 -28.20
C LYS A 33 -9.39 -6.82 -28.45
N LEU A 34 -9.81 -5.71 -29.04
CA LEU A 34 -11.15 -5.53 -29.58
C LEU A 34 -11.22 -6.20 -30.97
N LYS A 35 -12.44 -6.29 -31.54
CA LYS A 35 -12.66 -6.84 -32.89
C LYS A 35 -11.85 -6.11 -33.99
N ASN A 36 -11.46 -4.86 -33.77
CA ASN A 36 -10.62 -4.09 -34.70
C ASN A 36 -9.11 -4.32 -34.52
N GLY A 37 -8.70 -5.27 -33.67
CA GLY A 37 -7.29 -5.61 -33.40
C GLY A 37 -6.57 -4.69 -32.41
N GLN A 38 -7.17 -3.57 -32.00
CA GLN A 38 -6.58 -2.65 -31.02
C GLN A 38 -6.79 -3.13 -29.59
N TYR A 39 -5.87 -2.80 -28.68
CA TYR A 39 -6.02 -3.10 -27.26
C TYR A 39 -7.22 -2.39 -26.63
N ASN A 40 -7.99 -3.13 -25.83
CA ASN A 40 -9.06 -2.59 -25.01
C ASN A 40 -8.49 -1.86 -23.79
N LEU A 41 -8.20 -0.57 -23.92
CA LEU A 41 -7.61 0.24 -22.85
C LEU A 41 -8.47 0.31 -21.57
N ARG A 42 -9.76 -0.04 -21.63
CA ARG A 42 -10.61 -0.15 -20.42
C ARG A 42 -10.18 -1.29 -19.49
N LYS A 43 -9.36 -2.23 -19.97
CA LYS A 43 -8.77 -3.29 -19.14
C LYS A 43 -7.46 -2.86 -18.48
N PHE A 44 -6.82 -1.79 -18.93
CA PHE A 44 -5.54 -1.29 -18.40
C PHE A 44 -5.79 -0.31 -17.24
N ILE A 45 -6.34 -0.84 -16.15
CA ILE A 45 -6.79 -0.05 -14.98
C ILE A 45 -5.79 -0.06 -13.83
N ASN A 46 -4.83 -0.99 -13.84
CA ASN A 46 -3.78 -1.07 -12.85
C ASN A 46 -2.49 -0.45 -13.40
N LYS A 47 -1.57 -0.17 -12.50
CA LYS A 47 -0.28 0.42 -12.82
C LYS A 47 0.82 -0.39 -12.17
N LEU A 48 1.85 -0.70 -12.95
CA LEU A 48 3.15 -1.12 -12.43
C LEU A 48 3.93 0.17 -12.13
N ASP A 49 4.09 0.47 -10.84
CA ASP A 49 4.73 1.70 -10.41
C ASP A 49 6.23 1.70 -10.74
N TYR A 50 6.82 2.89 -10.80
CA TYR A 50 8.26 3.02 -10.86
C TYR A 50 8.86 2.36 -9.63
N SER A 51 9.68 1.34 -9.85
CA SER A 51 10.11 0.37 -8.85
C SER A 51 11.37 -0.33 -9.36
N LEU A 52 12.11 -1.00 -8.47
CA LEU A 52 13.28 -1.79 -8.86
C LEU A 52 12.90 -2.91 -9.85
N ASP A 53 11.72 -3.51 -9.65
CA ASP A 53 11.15 -4.47 -10.60
C ASP A 53 10.95 -3.87 -11.99
N LEU A 54 10.37 -2.67 -12.09
CA LEU A 54 10.12 -2.06 -13.41
C LEU A 54 11.42 -1.75 -14.14
N ILE A 55 12.43 -1.27 -13.40
CA ILE A 55 13.77 -0.98 -13.93
C ILE A 55 14.40 -2.26 -14.48
N GLU A 56 14.49 -3.31 -13.66
CA GLU A 56 15.12 -4.57 -14.06
C GLU A 56 14.30 -5.30 -15.13
N LEU A 57 12.97 -5.25 -15.06
CA LEU A 57 12.09 -5.88 -16.05
C LEU A 57 12.27 -5.27 -17.45
N GLU A 58 12.46 -3.95 -17.56
CA GLU A 58 12.75 -3.30 -18.84
C GLU A 58 14.09 -3.79 -19.41
N ASP A 59 15.12 -3.92 -18.57
CA ASP A 59 16.42 -4.42 -18.96
C ASP A 59 16.40 -5.92 -19.36
N ILE A 60 15.76 -6.77 -18.54
CA ILE A 60 15.53 -8.18 -18.84
C ILE A 60 14.81 -8.33 -20.18
N TYR A 61 13.77 -7.52 -20.43
CA TYR A 61 13.03 -7.55 -21.69
C TYR A 61 13.94 -7.30 -22.88
N ARG A 62 14.78 -6.25 -22.83
CA ARG A 62 15.73 -5.91 -23.89
C ARG A 62 16.74 -7.04 -24.11
N ARG A 63 17.28 -7.62 -23.03
CA ARG A 63 18.25 -8.72 -23.11
C ARG A 63 17.64 -10.03 -23.63
N LYS A 64 16.47 -10.42 -23.15
CA LYS A 64 15.85 -11.73 -23.44
C LYS A 64 15.10 -11.74 -24.77
N LEU A 65 14.34 -10.69 -25.06
CA LEU A 65 13.52 -10.62 -26.27
C LEU A 65 14.20 -9.84 -27.41
N ARG A 66 15.35 -9.21 -27.15
CA ARG A 66 16.14 -8.44 -28.14
C ARG A 66 15.29 -7.35 -28.83
N ARG A 67 14.41 -6.75 -28.05
CA ARG A 67 13.38 -5.80 -28.48
C ARG A 67 13.42 -4.54 -27.62
N ASN A 68 13.03 -3.42 -28.22
CA ASN A 68 13.05 -2.11 -27.56
C ASN A 68 11.66 -1.56 -27.26
N ASP A 69 10.60 -2.31 -27.56
CA ASP A 69 9.19 -1.94 -27.45
C ASP A 69 8.51 -2.57 -26.22
N PHE A 70 9.19 -2.55 -25.08
CA PHE A 70 8.66 -3.04 -23.80
C PHE A 70 7.28 -2.46 -23.46
N ALA A 71 7.08 -1.18 -23.78
CA ALA A 71 5.84 -0.45 -23.56
C ALA A 71 5.47 0.39 -24.80
N PHE A 72 4.17 0.62 -24.98
CA PHE A 72 3.63 1.50 -26.01
C PHE A 72 2.98 2.74 -25.39
N LYS A 73 3.02 3.87 -26.09
CA LYS A 73 2.51 5.16 -25.60
C LYS A 73 1.19 5.51 -26.26
N ILE A 74 0.20 5.89 -25.46
CA ILE A 74 -1.06 6.48 -25.93
C ILE A 74 -1.30 7.77 -25.16
N LYS A 75 -1.39 8.88 -25.88
CA LYS A 75 -1.41 10.24 -25.31
C LYS A 75 -0.20 10.43 -24.37
N LYS A 76 -0.45 10.64 -23.08
CA LYS A 76 0.57 10.90 -22.05
C LYS A 76 0.96 9.66 -21.22
N HIS A 77 0.38 8.50 -21.52
CA HIS A 77 0.52 7.29 -20.71
C HIS A 77 1.23 6.17 -21.46
N PHE A 78 2.03 5.40 -20.73
CA PHE A 78 2.67 4.18 -21.22
C PHE A 78 1.88 2.95 -20.75
N TYR A 79 1.85 1.93 -21.60
CA TYR A 79 1.11 0.69 -21.40
C TYR A 79 2.02 -0.49 -21.76
N THR A 80 1.88 -1.61 -21.06
CA THR A 80 2.58 -2.85 -21.40
C THR A 80 1.66 -4.04 -21.18
N THR A 81 1.81 -5.08 -22.00
CA THR A 81 1.15 -6.38 -21.80
C THR A 81 2.05 -7.38 -21.10
N ASN A 82 3.34 -7.09 -20.91
CA ASN A 82 4.32 -8.05 -20.37
C ASN A 82 4.00 -8.51 -18.94
N ILE A 83 3.19 -7.75 -18.21
CA ILE A 83 2.68 -8.10 -16.88
C ILE A 83 1.15 -7.94 -16.89
N ILE A 84 0.43 -8.93 -16.35
CA ILE A 84 -1.02 -8.89 -16.16
C ILE A 84 -1.33 -9.04 -14.67
N ASN A 85 -2.18 -8.15 -14.14
CA ASN A 85 -2.78 -8.35 -12.83
C ASN A 85 -4.02 -9.25 -12.96
N VAL A 86 -4.01 -10.40 -12.31
CA VAL A 86 -5.15 -11.32 -12.28
C VAL A 86 -5.91 -11.18 -10.96
N THR A 87 -7.22 -11.02 -11.03
CA THR A 87 -8.14 -11.02 -9.88
C THR A 87 -8.93 -12.32 -9.79
N PHE A 88 -9.42 -12.67 -8.61
CA PHE A 88 -10.23 -13.89 -8.41
C PHE A 88 -11.54 -13.55 -7.70
N LYS A 89 -12.35 -12.69 -8.33
CA LYS A 89 -13.60 -12.17 -7.77
C LYS A 89 -14.76 -13.12 -8.02
N TYR A 90 -14.77 -13.81 -9.16
CA TYR A 90 -15.90 -14.61 -9.59
C TYR A 90 -15.54 -16.09 -9.76
N ALA A 91 -16.51 -16.95 -9.44
CA ALA A 91 -16.45 -18.38 -9.69
C ALA A 91 -16.87 -18.69 -11.13
N VAL A 92 -16.40 -19.80 -11.70
CA VAL A 92 -16.95 -20.33 -12.94
C VAL A 92 -18.19 -21.14 -12.60
N LYS A 93 -19.29 -20.83 -13.27
CA LYS A 93 -20.58 -21.50 -13.09
C LYS A 93 -20.97 -22.25 -14.36
N GLU A 94 -21.99 -23.09 -14.27
CA GLU A 94 -22.58 -23.75 -15.44
C GLU A 94 -23.15 -22.75 -16.43
N TRP A 95 -23.65 -21.62 -15.92
CA TRP A 95 -24.10 -20.47 -16.69
C TRP A 95 -23.37 -19.22 -16.20
N ASN A 96 -22.63 -18.55 -17.08
CA ASN A 96 -21.77 -17.43 -16.73
C ASN A 96 -22.35 -16.13 -17.28
N GLN A 97 -22.45 -15.12 -16.43
CA GLN A 97 -22.86 -13.79 -16.85
C GLN A 97 -21.70 -13.12 -17.60
N MET A 98 -21.92 -12.81 -18.88
CA MET A 98 -20.91 -12.22 -19.78
C MET A 98 -21.04 -10.69 -19.87
N ASN A 99 -22.25 -10.19 -19.69
CA ASN A 99 -22.56 -8.75 -19.64
C ASN A 99 -23.80 -8.52 -18.74
N LYS A 100 -24.39 -7.32 -18.77
CA LYS A 100 -25.50 -6.95 -17.86
C LYS A 100 -26.68 -7.94 -17.90
N ASN A 101 -27.02 -8.48 -19.06
CA ASN A 101 -28.23 -9.30 -19.27
C ASN A 101 -27.97 -10.67 -19.91
N THR A 102 -26.76 -10.98 -20.36
CA THR A 102 -26.50 -12.22 -21.10
C THR A 102 -25.80 -13.26 -20.22
N PHE A 103 -26.39 -14.45 -20.15
CA PHE A 103 -25.82 -15.65 -19.55
C PHE A 103 -25.48 -16.66 -20.65
N VAL A 104 -24.29 -17.26 -20.55
CA VAL A 104 -23.81 -18.26 -21.51
C VAL A 104 -23.41 -19.52 -20.78
N LYS A 105 -23.83 -20.67 -21.33
CA LYS A 105 -23.48 -21.99 -20.80
C LYS A 105 -21.97 -22.21 -20.91
N TYR A 106 -21.38 -22.81 -19.88
CA TYR A 106 -19.96 -23.16 -19.87
C TYR A 106 -19.58 -23.95 -21.13
N GLY A 107 -18.42 -23.61 -21.72
CA GLY A 107 -17.91 -24.21 -22.95
C GLY A 107 -18.26 -23.46 -24.23
N TYR A 108 -19.06 -22.39 -24.18
CA TYR A 108 -19.48 -21.63 -25.37
C TYR A 108 -18.96 -20.19 -25.35
N ASP A 109 -18.52 -19.69 -26.51
CA ASP A 109 -18.12 -18.29 -26.69
C ASP A 109 -19.34 -17.41 -26.99
N TYR A 110 -19.62 -16.45 -26.10
CA TYR A 110 -20.71 -15.50 -26.25
C TYR A 110 -20.63 -14.66 -27.55
N ARG A 111 -19.43 -14.50 -28.14
CA ARG A 111 -19.20 -13.71 -29.35
C ARG A 111 -19.68 -14.42 -30.62
N GLU A 112 -19.83 -15.74 -30.56
CA GLU A 112 -20.26 -16.60 -31.66
C GLU A 112 -21.74 -16.97 -31.58
N LEU A 113 -22.40 -16.68 -30.45
CA LEU A 113 -23.81 -16.95 -30.26
C LEU A 113 -24.68 -15.92 -30.98
N VAL A 114 -25.66 -16.43 -31.74
CA VAL A 114 -26.75 -15.65 -32.32
C VAL A 114 -27.97 -15.82 -31.43
N PHE A 115 -28.51 -14.71 -30.93
CA PHE A 115 -29.70 -14.71 -30.10
C PHE A 115 -30.93 -14.41 -30.95
N ASP A 116 -31.89 -15.32 -30.91
CA ASP A 116 -33.24 -15.13 -31.43
C ASP A 116 -34.22 -15.14 -30.25
N ASP A 117 -35.04 -14.10 -30.15
CA ASP A 117 -35.99 -13.89 -29.06
C ASP A 117 -35.43 -14.21 -27.64
N CYS A 118 -34.28 -13.61 -27.30
CA CYS A 118 -33.54 -13.78 -26.05
C CYS A 118 -32.88 -15.15 -25.81
N ILE A 119 -32.95 -16.08 -26.75
CA ILE A 119 -32.36 -17.43 -26.64
C ILE A 119 -31.31 -17.66 -27.73
N ALA A 120 -30.22 -18.32 -27.38
CA ALA A 120 -29.26 -18.84 -28.35
C ALA A 120 -29.15 -20.36 -28.17
N THR A 121 -29.24 -21.10 -29.28
CA THR A 121 -29.14 -22.56 -29.32
C THR A 121 -27.88 -23.01 -30.07
N ASN A 122 -27.37 -24.19 -29.73
CA ASN A 122 -26.32 -24.85 -30.50
C ASN A 122 -26.91 -25.61 -31.71
N ARG A 123 -26.06 -26.34 -32.45
CA ARG A 123 -26.46 -27.10 -33.65
C ARG A 123 -27.45 -28.24 -33.34
N ASP A 124 -27.44 -28.76 -32.13
CA ASP A 124 -28.32 -29.85 -31.68
C ASP A 124 -29.64 -29.33 -31.09
N GLY A 125 -29.87 -28.01 -31.11
CA GLY A 125 -31.06 -27.36 -30.56
C GLY A 125 -31.02 -27.15 -29.04
N GLU A 126 -29.90 -27.44 -28.38
CA GLU A 126 -29.73 -27.16 -26.95
C GLU A 126 -29.58 -25.66 -26.70
N ILE A 127 -30.27 -25.13 -25.69
CA ILE A 127 -30.11 -23.73 -25.26
C ILE A 127 -28.74 -23.55 -24.58
N VAL A 128 -27.94 -22.66 -25.13
CA VAL A 128 -26.56 -22.36 -24.68
C VAL A 128 -26.35 -20.89 -24.35
N GLY A 129 -27.30 -20.01 -24.70
CA GLY A 129 -27.31 -18.61 -24.31
C GLY A 129 -28.71 -18.14 -23.91
N VAL A 130 -28.79 -17.31 -22.87
CA VAL A 130 -30.03 -16.73 -22.35
C VAL A 130 -29.83 -15.26 -22.06
N GLN A 131 -30.68 -14.39 -22.61
CA GLN A 131 -30.77 -12.98 -22.26
C GLN A 131 -31.90 -12.75 -21.27
N VAL A 132 -31.54 -12.32 -20.06
CA VAL A 132 -32.50 -11.95 -19.02
C VAL A 132 -32.92 -10.49 -19.13
N ALA A 133 -34.00 -10.10 -18.47
CA ALA A 133 -34.44 -8.71 -18.36
C ALA A 133 -34.71 -7.99 -19.71
N ASN A 134 -34.79 -8.74 -20.81
CA ASN A 134 -35.23 -8.28 -22.13
C ASN A 134 -36.65 -8.82 -22.39
N ARG A 135 -37.42 -8.12 -23.23
CA ARG A 135 -38.73 -8.59 -23.67
C ARG A 135 -38.55 -9.88 -24.47
N ILE A 136 -39.33 -10.90 -24.12
CA ILE A 136 -39.44 -12.15 -24.87
C ILE A 136 -40.85 -12.29 -25.43
N ILE A 137 -40.99 -12.83 -26.64
CA ILE A 137 -42.28 -13.01 -27.33
C ILE A 137 -42.75 -14.46 -27.19
N ASN A 138 -41.88 -15.43 -27.42
CA ASN A 138 -42.14 -16.85 -27.35
C ASN A 138 -41.86 -17.39 -25.93
N THR A 139 -42.93 -17.70 -25.21
CA THR A 139 -42.87 -18.29 -23.86
C THR A 139 -43.10 -19.80 -23.85
N ASP A 140 -43.27 -20.44 -25.01
CA ASP A 140 -43.48 -21.88 -25.16
C ASP A 140 -42.15 -22.59 -25.46
N ILE A 141 -41.18 -22.36 -24.59
CA ILE A 141 -39.81 -22.90 -24.69
C ILE A 141 -39.43 -23.50 -23.34
N ASP A 142 -38.87 -24.71 -23.34
CA ASP A 142 -38.33 -25.32 -22.12
C ASP A 142 -37.00 -24.67 -21.75
N LEU A 143 -37.04 -23.80 -20.73
CA LEU A 143 -35.85 -23.07 -20.27
C LEU A 143 -34.97 -23.96 -19.38
N PRO A 144 -33.64 -23.75 -19.40
CA PRO A 144 -32.77 -24.37 -18.42
C PRO A 144 -33.25 -24.08 -17.00
N TYR A 145 -33.23 -25.09 -16.11
CA TYR A 145 -33.85 -25.08 -14.77
C TYR A 145 -33.54 -23.85 -13.89
N CYS A 146 -32.40 -23.19 -14.13
CA CYS A 146 -31.98 -22.02 -13.38
C CYS A 146 -32.64 -20.71 -13.83
N PHE A 147 -33.38 -20.72 -14.94
CA PHE A 147 -34.15 -19.60 -15.47
C PHE A 147 -35.66 -19.88 -15.41
N LYS A 148 -36.47 -18.83 -15.46
CA LYS A 148 -37.92 -18.91 -15.61
C LYS A 148 -38.45 -17.69 -16.34
N PHE A 149 -39.64 -17.80 -16.91
CA PHE A 149 -40.40 -16.65 -17.35
C PHE A 149 -40.99 -15.90 -16.16
N ALA A 150 -41.06 -14.57 -16.27
CA ALA A 150 -41.76 -13.70 -15.35
C ALA A 150 -42.40 -12.54 -16.13
N GLU A 151 -43.62 -12.19 -15.75
CA GLU A 151 -44.27 -10.96 -16.20
C GLU A 151 -43.78 -9.79 -15.35
N ILE A 152 -43.34 -8.71 -15.99
CA ILE A 152 -42.87 -7.49 -15.33
C ILE A 152 -43.66 -6.30 -15.84
N THR A 153 -44.27 -5.56 -14.91
CA THR A 153 -44.92 -4.27 -15.19
C THR A 153 -43.87 -3.16 -15.24
N LEU A 154 -43.81 -2.46 -16.37
CA LEU A 154 -42.94 -1.32 -16.60
C LEU A 154 -43.51 -0.05 -15.95
N LYS A 155 -42.68 1.00 -15.86
CA LYS A 155 -43.07 2.29 -15.23
C LYS A 155 -44.25 2.99 -15.93
N ASP A 156 -44.51 2.66 -17.19
CA ASP A 156 -45.63 3.18 -17.98
C ASP A 156 -46.92 2.35 -17.82
N GLY A 157 -46.91 1.31 -16.96
CA GLY A 157 -48.06 0.45 -16.69
C GLY A 157 -48.23 -0.71 -17.67
N THR A 158 -47.36 -0.84 -18.69
CA THR A 158 -47.39 -1.97 -19.61
C THR A 158 -46.73 -3.21 -19.00
N THR A 159 -47.27 -4.40 -19.28
CA THR A 159 -46.69 -5.68 -18.83
C THR A 159 -45.97 -6.36 -19.98
N GLN A 160 -44.76 -6.88 -19.73
CA GLN A 160 -44.03 -7.71 -20.69
C GLN A 160 -43.45 -8.96 -20.04
N ALA A 161 -43.43 -10.07 -20.77
CA ALA A 161 -42.73 -11.27 -20.37
C ALA A 161 -41.21 -11.08 -20.52
N GLN A 162 -40.46 -11.60 -19.56
CA GLN A 162 -39.00 -11.59 -19.56
C GLN A 162 -38.46 -12.90 -18.97
N ILE A 163 -37.25 -13.27 -19.32
CA ILE A 163 -36.52 -14.34 -18.62
C ILE A 163 -35.85 -13.76 -17.38
N VAL A 164 -36.00 -14.43 -16.24
CA VAL A 164 -35.34 -14.07 -14.98
C VAL A 164 -34.60 -15.27 -14.38
N LYS A 165 -33.53 -14.99 -13.64
CA LYS A 165 -32.81 -16.00 -12.85
C LYS A 165 -33.71 -16.48 -11.70
N ARG A 166 -33.95 -17.78 -11.61
CA ARG A 166 -34.79 -18.41 -10.56
C ARG A 166 -33.98 -18.92 -9.37
N LYS A 167 -32.80 -19.48 -9.61
CA LYS A 167 -31.96 -20.16 -8.61
C LYS A 167 -30.50 -19.79 -8.77
N GLU A 168 -29.72 -20.07 -7.72
CA GLU A 168 -28.27 -19.99 -7.84
C GLU A 168 -27.75 -21.00 -8.86
N LEU A 169 -26.85 -20.51 -9.72
CA LEU A 169 -26.27 -21.29 -10.81
C LEU A 169 -25.21 -22.23 -10.21
N LYS A 170 -25.19 -23.47 -10.68
CA LYS A 170 -24.23 -24.49 -10.22
C LYS A 170 -22.80 -24.01 -10.43
N THR A 171 -22.00 -24.03 -9.37
CA THR A 171 -20.57 -23.69 -9.45
C THR A 171 -19.80 -24.88 -10.04
N LEU A 172 -19.03 -24.64 -11.09
CA LEU A 172 -18.11 -25.61 -11.70
C LEU A 172 -16.69 -25.46 -11.16
N MET A 173 -16.25 -24.22 -10.94
CA MET A 173 -15.00 -23.93 -10.24
C MET A 173 -15.17 -22.77 -9.26
N THR A 174 -14.76 -22.99 -8.03
CA THR A 174 -14.65 -21.95 -7.01
C THR A 174 -13.47 -21.02 -7.28
N ASN A 175 -13.46 -19.84 -6.65
CA ASN A 175 -12.34 -18.91 -6.74
C ASN A 175 -11.02 -19.53 -6.23
N ALA A 176 -11.09 -20.48 -5.27
CA ALA A 176 -9.93 -21.19 -4.76
C ALA A 176 -9.35 -22.15 -5.82
N GLN A 177 -10.20 -22.94 -6.46
CA GLN A 177 -9.80 -23.86 -7.54
C GLN A 177 -9.26 -23.08 -8.76
N LEU A 178 -9.86 -21.93 -9.10
CA LEU A 178 -9.34 -21.07 -10.16
C LEU A 178 -7.93 -20.55 -9.86
N ARG A 179 -7.66 -20.18 -8.61
CA ARG A 179 -6.30 -19.77 -8.19
C ARG A 179 -5.32 -20.92 -8.34
N GLU A 180 -5.67 -22.09 -7.80
CA GLU A 180 -4.82 -23.29 -7.89
C GLU A 180 -4.50 -23.63 -9.35
N TYR A 181 -5.52 -23.67 -10.21
CA TYR A 181 -5.37 -23.93 -11.63
C TYR A 181 -4.46 -22.92 -12.32
N LEU A 182 -4.77 -21.62 -12.23
CA LEU A 182 -3.99 -20.59 -12.93
C LEU A 182 -2.59 -20.42 -12.35
N TYR A 183 -2.39 -20.64 -11.05
CA TYR A 183 -1.05 -20.58 -10.44
C TYR A 183 -0.15 -21.71 -10.91
N LYS A 184 -0.73 -22.89 -11.17
CA LYS A 184 0.01 -24.05 -11.66
C LYS A 184 0.26 -24.00 -13.16
N ASN A 185 -0.76 -23.63 -13.93
CA ASN A 185 -0.75 -23.80 -15.39
C ASN A 185 -0.49 -22.51 -16.18
N GLY A 186 -0.60 -21.34 -15.54
CA GLY A 186 -0.56 -20.08 -16.29
C GLY A 186 -1.75 -19.93 -17.23
N PHE A 187 -1.59 -19.15 -18.29
CA PHE A 187 -2.56 -19.01 -19.39
C PHE A 187 -1.92 -18.35 -20.60
N LYS A 188 -2.57 -18.48 -21.77
CA LYS A 188 -2.20 -17.79 -23.01
C LYS A 188 -3.10 -16.57 -23.24
N CYS A 189 -2.50 -15.46 -23.69
CA CYS A 189 -3.22 -14.25 -24.05
C CYS A 189 -2.57 -13.51 -25.22
N ASP A 190 -3.31 -13.31 -26.31
CA ASP A 190 -2.84 -12.69 -27.56
C ASP A 190 -1.52 -13.30 -28.09
N GLY A 191 -1.39 -14.63 -28.06
CA GLY A 191 -0.20 -15.37 -28.49
C GLY A 191 0.95 -15.41 -27.48
N ILE A 192 0.78 -14.84 -26.28
CA ILE A 192 1.81 -14.79 -25.23
C ILE A 192 1.43 -15.70 -24.07
N GLU A 193 2.37 -16.53 -23.61
CA GLU A 193 2.22 -17.35 -22.42
C GLU A 193 2.57 -16.56 -21.15
N TYR A 194 1.73 -16.69 -20.13
CA TYR A 194 1.88 -15.99 -18.85
C TYR A 194 2.00 -16.98 -17.70
N CYS A 195 3.04 -16.78 -16.89
CA CYS A 195 3.27 -17.54 -15.66
C CYS A 195 2.97 -16.70 -14.43
N ARG A 196 2.54 -17.34 -13.34
CA ARG A 196 2.39 -16.68 -12.04
C ARG A 196 3.74 -16.15 -11.59
N LEU A 197 3.84 -14.83 -11.37
CA LEU A 197 5.06 -14.19 -10.91
C LEU A 197 5.13 -14.16 -9.38
N LYS A 198 4.42 -13.22 -8.75
CA LYS A 198 4.43 -12.99 -7.30
C LYS A 198 3.25 -12.10 -6.87
N ARG A 199 3.06 -11.95 -5.56
CA ARG A 199 2.08 -11.00 -4.99
C ARG A 199 2.55 -10.47 -3.64
N SER A 200 2.26 -9.20 -3.37
CA SER A 200 2.45 -8.62 -2.04
C SER A 200 1.40 -9.15 -1.04
N PRO A 201 1.65 -9.07 0.28
CA PRO A 201 0.65 -9.45 1.29
C PRO A 201 -0.66 -8.65 1.16
N GLY A 202 -0.55 -7.36 0.82
CA GLY A 202 -1.71 -6.52 0.53
C GLY A 202 -2.50 -7.00 -0.69
N SER A 203 -1.82 -7.44 -1.75
CA SER A 203 -2.46 -8.03 -2.94
C SER A 203 -3.12 -9.37 -2.62
N ALA A 204 -2.48 -10.21 -1.81
CA ALA A 204 -3.03 -11.49 -1.37
C ALA A 204 -4.34 -11.31 -0.61
N ARG A 205 -4.43 -10.33 0.31
CA ARG A 205 -5.64 -10.01 1.09
C ARG A 205 -6.85 -9.68 0.21
N VAL A 206 -6.63 -9.07 -0.95
CA VAL A 206 -7.70 -8.70 -1.91
C VAL A 206 -7.80 -9.65 -3.11
N GLY A 207 -7.11 -10.80 -3.06
CA GLY A 207 -7.20 -11.83 -4.11
C GLY A 207 -6.63 -11.40 -5.46
N LYS A 208 -5.50 -10.69 -5.47
CA LYS A 208 -4.77 -10.25 -6.67
C LYS A 208 -3.41 -10.95 -6.78
N CYS A 209 -2.96 -11.20 -8.01
CA CYS A 209 -1.62 -11.73 -8.30
C CYS A 209 -1.09 -11.19 -9.62
N LEU A 210 0.22 -10.95 -9.69
CA LEU A 210 0.87 -10.61 -10.95
C LEU A 210 1.24 -11.88 -11.72
N PHE A 211 1.04 -11.83 -13.02
CA PHE A 211 1.49 -12.81 -13.99
C PHE A 211 2.40 -12.13 -14.99
N ALA A 212 3.47 -12.80 -15.41
CA ALA A 212 4.47 -12.27 -16.32
C ALA A 212 4.55 -13.10 -17.59
N ASN A 213 4.83 -12.41 -18.70
CA ASN A 213 5.26 -13.02 -19.95
C ASN A 213 6.39 -14.04 -19.67
N GLU A 214 6.21 -15.30 -20.05
CA GLU A 214 7.01 -16.45 -19.60
C GLU A 214 8.54 -16.23 -19.76
N PRO A 215 9.08 -15.76 -20.90
CA PRO A 215 10.49 -15.42 -21.05
C PRO A 215 11.07 -14.46 -19.99
N LEU A 216 10.23 -13.62 -19.39
CA LEU A 216 10.62 -12.63 -18.37
C LEU A 216 10.45 -13.17 -16.94
N PHE A 217 9.64 -14.22 -16.75
CA PHE A 217 9.27 -14.74 -15.43
C PHE A 217 10.48 -15.21 -14.62
N LYS A 218 11.23 -16.21 -15.11
CA LYS A 218 12.36 -16.78 -14.36
C LYS A 218 13.46 -15.75 -14.05
N PRO A 219 13.91 -14.92 -15.02
CA PRO A 219 14.91 -13.89 -14.73
C PRO A 219 14.44 -12.86 -13.69
N LEU A 220 13.20 -12.39 -13.78
CA LEU A 220 12.68 -11.40 -12.84
C LEU A 220 12.48 -12.00 -11.44
N LEU A 221 12.04 -13.26 -11.35
CA LEU A 221 11.93 -13.96 -10.07
C LEU A 221 13.31 -14.13 -9.42
N ARG A 222 14.32 -14.58 -10.18
CA ARG A 222 15.70 -14.72 -9.70
C ARG A 222 16.28 -13.39 -9.20
N PHE A 223 16.00 -12.29 -9.89
CA PHE A 223 16.35 -10.96 -9.41
C PHE A 223 15.66 -10.65 -8.08
N SER A 224 14.33 -10.78 -8.03
CA SER A 224 13.51 -10.44 -6.87
C SER A 224 13.85 -11.27 -5.63
N SER A 225 14.27 -12.52 -5.84
CA SER A 225 14.66 -13.45 -4.78
C SER A 225 16.10 -13.30 -4.32
N GLY A 226 16.90 -12.43 -4.97
CA GLY A 226 18.33 -12.34 -4.72
C GLY A 226 19.03 -13.69 -4.94
N GLY A 227 18.60 -14.46 -5.93
CA GLY A 227 19.20 -15.76 -6.24
C GLY A 227 18.82 -16.91 -5.30
N VAL A 228 17.94 -16.71 -4.31
CA VAL A 228 17.44 -17.81 -3.47
C VAL A 228 16.70 -18.83 -4.33
N GLU A 229 17.12 -20.09 -4.21
CA GLU A 229 16.50 -21.25 -4.82
C GLU A 229 16.18 -22.28 -3.74
N PHE A 230 14.99 -22.90 -3.82
CA PHE A 230 14.55 -23.92 -2.89
C PHE A 230 14.50 -25.28 -3.56
N LYS A 231 14.75 -26.33 -2.77
CA LYS A 231 14.57 -27.72 -3.22
C LYS A 231 13.15 -28.19 -2.92
N ASP A 232 12.64 -29.07 -3.77
CA ASP A 232 11.36 -29.73 -3.50
C ASP A 232 11.39 -30.44 -2.14
N GLY A 233 10.39 -30.16 -1.30
CA GLY A 233 10.29 -30.69 0.06
C GLY A 233 11.07 -29.91 1.13
N GLN A 234 11.78 -28.83 0.77
CA GLN A 234 12.37 -27.93 1.77
C GLN A 234 11.27 -27.21 2.55
N ASP A 235 11.38 -27.19 3.88
CA ASP A 235 10.49 -26.42 4.74
C ASP A 235 10.76 -24.93 4.58
N VAL A 236 9.74 -24.16 4.19
CA VAL A 236 9.84 -22.73 3.87
C VAL A 236 8.56 -22.03 4.30
N ASP A 237 8.69 -20.91 5.01
CA ASP A 237 7.57 -19.98 5.20
C ASP A 237 7.26 -19.26 3.88
N LEU A 238 6.37 -19.88 3.09
CA LEU A 238 5.95 -19.37 1.79
C LEU A 238 5.29 -17.99 1.89
N ALA A 239 4.63 -17.66 3.00
CA ALA A 239 3.99 -16.37 3.18
C ALA A 239 5.04 -15.27 3.37
N ALA A 240 6.06 -15.52 4.20
CA ALA A 240 7.20 -14.62 4.36
C ALA A 240 8.01 -14.48 3.07
N TYR A 241 8.24 -15.59 2.35
CA TYR A 241 8.99 -15.59 1.09
C TYR A 241 8.30 -14.74 0.03
N GLU A 242 7.01 -14.98 -0.21
CA GLU A 242 6.19 -14.20 -1.16
C GLU A 242 6.15 -12.71 -0.81
N GLY A 243 6.01 -12.40 0.48
CA GLY A 243 6.06 -11.02 0.94
C GLY A 243 7.41 -10.34 0.66
N SER A 244 8.50 -11.08 0.80
CA SER A 244 9.87 -10.57 0.66
C SER A 244 10.26 -10.36 -0.80
N ILE A 245 9.97 -11.30 -1.71
CA ILE A 245 10.22 -11.11 -3.16
C ILE A 245 9.41 -9.96 -3.76
N ALA A 246 8.27 -9.61 -3.15
CA ALA A 246 7.42 -8.52 -3.62
C ALA A 246 7.93 -7.12 -3.20
N LEU A 247 8.95 -7.03 -2.35
CA LEU A 247 9.49 -5.73 -1.88
C LEU A 247 10.06 -4.89 -3.03
N THR A 248 10.65 -5.53 -4.04
CA THR A 248 11.17 -4.87 -5.25
C THR A 248 10.08 -4.26 -6.15
N SER A 249 8.81 -4.65 -5.96
CA SER A 249 7.65 -4.04 -6.63
C SER A 249 7.14 -2.78 -5.94
N SER A 250 7.75 -2.36 -4.81
CA SER A 250 7.34 -1.15 -4.10
C SER A 250 7.53 0.08 -5.00
N SER A 251 6.56 0.99 -5.00
CA SER A 251 6.76 2.29 -5.65
C SER A 251 7.92 3.03 -5.00
N ILE A 252 8.83 3.53 -5.82
CA ILE A 252 9.97 4.35 -5.42
C ILE A 252 9.85 5.72 -6.06
N ILE A 253 10.41 6.73 -5.42
CA ILE A 253 10.51 8.10 -5.94
C ILE A 253 11.89 8.37 -6.56
N ASP A 254 12.91 7.65 -6.10
CA ASP A 254 14.29 7.78 -6.57
C ASP A 254 15.12 6.53 -6.20
N THR A 255 16.41 6.52 -6.54
CA THR A 255 17.37 5.50 -6.17
C THR A 255 18.67 6.09 -5.63
N ILE A 256 19.23 5.48 -4.59
CA ILE A 256 20.57 5.81 -4.08
C ILE A 256 21.51 4.61 -4.22
N THR A 257 22.81 4.85 -4.40
CA THR A 257 23.79 3.77 -4.54
C THR A 257 24.42 3.45 -3.19
N ILE A 258 24.34 2.19 -2.76
CA ILE A 258 24.99 1.69 -1.55
C ILE A 258 25.75 0.43 -1.92
N LYS A 259 27.05 0.41 -1.66
CA LYS A 259 27.91 -0.74 -1.99
C LYS A 259 27.86 -1.80 -0.88
N PRO A 260 28.16 -3.07 -1.19
CA PRO A 260 28.27 -4.12 -0.17
C PRO A 260 29.22 -3.75 0.98
N GLU A 261 30.33 -3.09 0.68
CA GLU A 261 31.32 -2.66 1.68
C GLU A 261 30.80 -1.53 2.57
N ASN A 262 29.69 -0.87 2.19
CA ASN A 262 29.11 0.17 3.03
C ASN A 262 28.30 -0.35 4.21
N ILE A 263 28.01 -1.65 4.25
CA ILE A 263 27.04 -2.23 5.16
C ILE A 263 27.74 -2.90 6.34
N LEU A 264 27.39 -2.47 7.55
CA LEU A 264 27.67 -3.16 8.81
C LEU A 264 26.38 -3.81 9.30
N LEU A 265 26.38 -5.13 9.41
CA LEU A 265 25.32 -5.90 10.03
C LEU A 265 25.64 -6.10 11.52
N VAL A 266 24.82 -5.53 12.39
CA VAL A 266 24.89 -5.74 13.84
C VAL A 266 23.72 -6.63 14.28
N ASP A 267 23.87 -7.36 15.38
CA ASP A 267 22.79 -8.19 15.89
C ASP A 267 21.59 -7.34 16.34
N ASP A 268 20.38 -7.86 16.13
CA ASP A 268 19.17 -7.32 16.75
C ASP A 268 19.26 -7.44 18.29
N TYR A 269 18.47 -6.63 18.98
CA TYR A 269 18.35 -6.70 20.43
C TYR A 269 16.88 -6.78 20.86
N ASP A 270 16.57 -7.81 21.63
CA ASP A 270 15.25 -8.00 22.20
C ASP A 270 15.28 -7.64 23.70
N SER A 271 14.54 -6.60 24.08
CA SER A 271 14.35 -6.25 25.48
C SER A 271 13.21 -7.08 26.06
N VAL A 272 13.54 -7.97 26.99
CA VAL A 272 12.58 -8.85 27.68
C VAL A 272 12.37 -8.38 29.12
N PHE A 273 11.12 -8.19 29.51
CA PHE A 273 10.72 -7.73 30.85
C PHE A 273 9.29 -8.18 31.16
N THR A 274 8.85 -8.03 32.40
CA THR A 274 7.49 -8.37 32.83
C THR A 274 6.65 -7.13 33.08
N GLU A 275 5.40 -7.12 32.62
CA GLU A 275 4.45 -6.03 32.87
C GLU A 275 3.05 -6.59 33.15
N ASP A 276 2.30 -5.88 34.01
CA ASP A 276 0.89 -6.16 34.23
C ASP A 276 0.08 -5.66 33.03
N VAL A 277 -0.64 -6.56 32.38
CA VAL A 277 -1.37 -6.27 31.14
C VAL A 277 -2.79 -6.83 31.18
N ILE A 278 -3.62 -6.29 30.30
CA ILE A 278 -4.89 -6.90 29.92
C ILE A 278 -4.61 -7.88 28.78
N LYS A 279 -4.50 -9.16 29.11
CA LYS A 279 -4.14 -10.22 28.16
C LYS A 279 -5.38 -10.72 27.44
N THR A 280 -5.39 -10.66 26.11
CA THR A 280 -6.42 -11.29 25.27
C THR A 280 -5.86 -12.47 24.50
N TYR A 281 -6.51 -13.63 24.59
CA TYR A 281 -6.07 -14.86 23.93
C TYR A 281 -7.25 -15.71 23.46
N ASN A 282 -7.00 -16.62 22.51
CA ASN A 282 -8.02 -17.50 21.95
C ASN A 282 -8.08 -18.82 22.72
N VAL A 283 -9.25 -19.17 23.22
CA VAL A 283 -9.58 -20.47 23.80
C VAL A 283 -10.72 -21.08 22.98
N GLU A 284 -10.43 -22.14 22.24
CA GLU A 284 -11.43 -22.89 21.46
C GLU A 284 -12.27 -22.02 20.49
N GLY A 285 -11.64 -21.03 19.87
CA GLY A 285 -12.30 -20.10 18.94
C GLY A 285 -13.00 -18.91 19.62
N GLN A 286 -12.95 -18.81 20.95
CA GLN A 286 -13.48 -17.69 21.71
C GLN A 286 -12.34 -16.84 22.28
N LEU A 287 -12.45 -15.52 22.17
CA LEU A 287 -11.50 -14.60 22.79
C LEU A 287 -11.83 -14.48 24.29
N LYS A 288 -10.84 -14.75 25.14
CA LYS A 288 -10.89 -14.46 26.57
C LYS A 288 -9.93 -13.33 26.91
N THR A 289 -10.32 -12.51 27.88
CA THR A 289 -9.53 -11.36 28.35
C THR A 289 -9.48 -11.36 29.87
N GLU A 290 -8.29 -11.20 30.44
CA GLU A 290 -8.06 -11.12 31.88
C GLU A 290 -6.85 -10.24 32.22
N GLU A 291 -6.80 -9.77 33.46
CA GLU A 291 -5.60 -9.16 34.03
C GLU A 291 -4.54 -10.24 34.28
N ALA A 292 -3.32 -10.03 33.79
CA ALA A 292 -2.22 -10.96 34.00
C ALA A 292 -0.87 -10.23 33.93
N THR A 293 0.09 -10.68 34.73
CA THR A 293 1.50 -10.33 34.52
C THR A 293 2.04 -11.17 33.37
N CYS A 294 2.50 -10.53 32.31
CA CYS A 294 3.03 -11.20 31.12
C CYS A 294 4.49 -10.82 30.89
N GLU A 295 5.25 -11.77 30.34
CA GLU A 295 6.53 -11.46 29.72
C GLU A 295 6.28 -10.74 28.40
N ILE A 296 6.93 -9.60 28.24
CA ILE A 296 6.92 -8.74 27.06
C ILE A 296 8.31 -8.79 26.44
N SER A 297 8.38 -8.96 25.12
CA SER A 297 9.61 -8.90 24.35
C SER A 297 9.47 -7.84 23.25
N ASN A 298 10.38 -6.88 23.25
CA ASN A 298 10.45 -5.81 22.26
C ASN A 298 11.72 -5.93 21.43
N SER A 299 11.59 -6.07 20.10
CA SER A 299 12.73 -5.93 19.21
C SER A 299 12.97 -4.44 18.92
N ILE A 300 13.98 -3.86 19.56
CA ILE A 300 14.07 -2.40 19.72
C ILE A 300 14.48 -1.64 18.45
N TRP A 301 14.93 -2.36 17.41
CA TRP A 301 15.36 -1.82 16.13
C TRP A 301 14.68 -2.49 14.93
N ASP A 302 13.53 -3.15 15.11
CA ASP A 302 12.85 -3.83 13.99
C ASP A 302 12.53 -2.84 12.86
N GLY A 303 13.07 -3.11 11.67
CA GLY A 303 12.77 -2.32 10.48
C GLY A 303 13.41 -0.93 10.44
N GLN A 304 14.35 -0.60 11.33
CA GLN A 304 15.18 0.60 11.23
C GLN A 304 16.65 0.30 10.88
N SER A 305 17.36 1.32 10.42
CA SER A 305 18.80 1.32 10.17
C SER A 305 19.35 2.74 10.32
N LEU A 306 20.65 2.85 10.53
CA LEU A 306 21.33 4.14 10.56
C LEU A 306 22.11 4.32 9.27
N MET A 307 21.95 5.46 8.61
CA MET A 307 22.67 5.76 7.38
C MET A 307 23.46 7.05 7.54
N ASP A 308 24.74 7.00 7.17
CA ASP A 308 25.65 8.12 7.26
C ASP A 308 25.15 9.26 6.37
N VAL A 309 25.21 10.49 6.86
CA VAL A 309 24.78 11.70 6.14
C VAL A 309 25.35 11.80 4.72
N SER A 310 26.55 11.26 4.47
CA SER A 310 27.17 11.24 3.15
C SER A 310 26.40 10.44 2.07
N LEU A 311 25.49 9.54 2.46
CA LEU A 311 24.62 8.80 1.53
C LEU A 311 23.27 9.47 1.29
N PHE A 312 22.90 10.51 2.04
CA PHE A 312 21.59 11.16 1.87
C PHE A 312 21.51 12.01 0.59
N GLY A 313 22.62 12.63 0.16
CA GLY A 313 22.64 13.41 -1.08
C GLY A 313 21.54 14.47 -1.12
N GLU A 314 20.66 14.41 -2.13
CA GLU A 314 19.50 15.32 -2.26
C GLU A 314 18.49 15.22 -1.10
N TYR A 315 18.59 14.19 -0.26
CA TYR A 315 17.75 13.97 0.91
C TYR A 315 18.37 14.48 2.23
N GLU A 316 19.50 15.19 2.20
CA GLU A 316 20.22 15.62 3.42
C GLU A 316 19.38 16.43 4.42
N GLU A 317 18.34 17.12 3.94
CA GLU A 317 17.40 17.91 4.75
C GLU A 317 16.39 17.05 5.54
N TYR A 318 16.28 15.76 5.23
CA TYR A 318 15.32 14.85 5.85
C TYR A 318 15.96 14.01 6.97
N GLY A 319 15.14 13.64 7.95
CA GLY A 319 15.56 12.82 9.09
C GLY A 319 15.60 11.34 8.77
N MET A 320 14.89 10.89 7.74
CA MET A 320 14.93 9.50 7.27
C MET A 320 14.62 9.33 5.79
N VAL A 321 15.09 8.22 5.23
CA VAL A 321 14.61 7.65 3.97
C VAL A 321 14.22 6.18 4.16
N LEU A 322 13.06 5.80 3.63
CA LEU A 322 12.60 4.41 3.63
C LEU A 322 13.13 3.70 2.39
N LEU A 323 14.03 2.74 2.58
CA LEU A 323 14.71 2.06 1.48
C LEU A 323 14.12 0.68 1.18
N ARG A 324 14.22 0.27 -0.08
CA ARG A 324 13.91 -1.07 -0.59
C ARG A 324 15.06 -1.59 -1.44
N ASN A 325 15.34 -2.87 -1.28
CA ASN A 325 16.21 -3.63 -2.16
C ASN A 325 15.75 -5.10 -2.18
N LEU A 326 16.51 -6.00 -2.79
CA LEU A 326 16.23 -7.44 -2.84
C LEU A 326 16.03 -7.99 -1.43
N MET A 327 14.78 -8.32 -1.10
CA MET A 327 14.34 -8.74 0.24
C MET A 327 14.82 -7.84 1.40
N PHE A 328 15.01 -6.55 1.13
CA PHE A 328 15.43 -5.55 2.13
C PHE A 328 14.36 -4.48 2.29
N LYS A 329 14.03 -4.17 3.55
CA LYS A 329 13.09 -3.11 3.92
C LYS A 329 13.58 -2.49 5.22
N SER A 330 13.98 -1.22 5.17
CA SER A 330 14.37 -0.50 6.37
C SER A 330 14.12 1.00 6.29
N CYS A 331 13.68 1.58 7.40
CA CYS A 331 13.66 3.02 7.62
C CYS A 331 15.07 3.46 8.03
N CYS A 332 15.80 4.10 7.11
CA CYS A 332 17.19 4.50 7.32
C CYS A 332 17.24 5.95 7.82
N PHE A 333 17.70 6.15 9.05
CA PHE A 333 17.75 7.46 9.71
C PHE A 333 19.06 8.19 9.45
N ASN A 334 18.97 9.51 9.31
CA ASN A 334 20.08 10.40 9.00
C ASN A 334 21.01 10.56 10.20
N CYS A 335 22.18 9.94 10.11
CA CYS A 335 23.11 9.76 11.21
C CYS A 335 24.52 10.21 10.84
N ASN A 336 25.26 10.75 11.81
CA ASN A 336 26.65 11.13 11.66
C ASN A 336 27.57 9.97 12.09
N ILE A 337 27.47 8.83 11.40
CA ILE A 337 28.17 7.57 11.74
C ILE A 337 29.69 7.78 11.77
N GLN A 338 30.23 8.46 10.78
CA GLN A 338 31.67 8.72 10.71
C GLN A 338 32.16 9.62 11.85
N GLN A 339 31.32 10.55 12.30
CA GLN A 339 31.62 11.39 13.46
C GLN A 339 31.58 10.56 14.75
N TRP A 340 30.60 9.66 14.91
CA TRP A 340 30.54 8.72 16.03
C TRP A 340 31.81 7.86 16.14
N PHE A 341 32.28 7.30 15.02
CA PHE A 341 33.51 6.52 14.99
C PHE A 341 34.74 7.35 15.38
N LYS A 342 34.85 8.57 14.86
CA LYS A 342 35.94 9.48 15.21
C LYS A 342 35.96 9.80 16.71
N ASP A 343 34.81 10.15 17.28
CA ASP A 343 34.70 10.56 18.69
C ASP A 343 34.93 9.39 19.66
N ASN A 344 34.70 8.15 19.21
CA ASN A 344 34.95 6.92 19.96
C ASN A 344 36.28 6.23 19.60
N ASN A 345 37.18 6.89 18.86
CA ASN A 345 38.49 6.36 18.45
C ASN A 345 38.42 5.02 17.69
N ILE A 346 37.40 4.85 16.86
CA ILE A 346 37.23 3.70 15.96
C ILE A 346 37.97 4.00 14.66
N THR A 347 39.05 3.26 14.42
CA THR A 347 39.98 3.47 13.29
C THR A 347 40.17 2.21 12.44
N GLN A 348 39.82 1.04 12.97
CA GLN A 348 39.96 -0.25 12.28
C GLN A 348 38.69 -1.08 12.37
N ILE A 349 38.41 -1.87 11.33
CA ILE A 349 37.22 -2.75 11.23
C ILE A 349 37.13 -3.72 12.41
N SER A 350 38.27 -4.18 12.95
CA SER A 350 38.31 -5.11 14.10
C SER A 350 37.74 -4.54 15.40
N GLN A 351 37.50 -3.22 15.46
CA GLN A 351 36.85 -2.56 16.60
C GLN A 351 35.31 -2.53 16.48
N LEU A 352 34.77 -2.91 15.32
CA LEU A 352 33.32 -3.00 15.10
C LEU A 352 32.78 -4.29 15.69
N ASN A 353 31.53 -4.23 16.15
CA ASN A 353 30.79 -5.36 16.68
C ASN A 353 29.68 -5.75 15.70
N GLY A 354 30.07 -6.48 14.65
CA GLY A 354 29.18 -6.91 13.58
C GLY A 354 29.91 -7.55 12.39
N LYS A 355 29.17 -7.85 11.32
CA LYS A 355 29.68 -8.41 10.07
C LYS A 355 29.69 -7.36 8.97
N THR A 356 30.78 -7.28 8.20
CA THR A 356 30.91 -6.35 7.07
C THR A 356 31.94 -6.86 6.06
N ARG A 357 31.84 -6.38 4.82
CA ARG A 357 32.86 -6.54 3.77
C ARG A 357 33.86 -5.38 3.70
N ALA A 358 33.65 -4.33 4.49
CA ALA A 358 34.55 -3.19 4.53
C ALA A 358 35.97 -3.59 4.97
N THR A 359 36.96 -2.93 4.36
CA THR A 359 38.36 -3.00 4.81
C THR A 359 38.83 -1.71 5.49
N ASP A 360 38.11 -0.60 5.31
CA ASP A 360 38.35 0.70 5.95
C ASP A 360 37.07 1.15 6.69
N ILE A 361 37.22 1.71 7.89
CA ILE A 361 36.10 2.27 8.69
C ILE A 361 35.34 3.36 7.92
N LYS A 362 36.02 4.09 7.03
CA LYS A 362 35.39 5.12 6.20
C LYS A 362 34.35 4.57 5.25
N ASP A 363 34.46 3.29 4.89
CA ASP A 363 33.50 2.64 4.01
C ASP A 363 32.19 2.36 4.71
N ILE A 364 32.15 2.21 6.04
CA ILE A 364 30.89 1.93 6.75
C ILE A 364 29.96 3.15 6.72
N LYS A 365 28.87 3.04 5.95
CA LYS A 365 27.86 4.10 5.77
C LYS A 365 26.45 3.67 6.12
N LEU A 366 26.19 2.38 6.31
CA LEU A 366 24.88 1.84 6.69
C LEU A 366 25.08 0.83 7.81
N ILE A 367 24.49 1.09 8.98
CA ILE A 367 24.40 0.13 10.08
C ILE A 367 22.97 -0.43 10.05
N THR A 368 22.84 -1.74 9.91
CA THR A 368 21.55 -2.42 9.79
C THR A 368 21.52 -3.69 10.64
N THR A 369 20.33 -4.28 10.78
CA THR A 369 20.11 -5.48 11.59
C THR A 369 19.47 -6.61 10.77
N PRO A 370 19.54 -7.87 11.23
CA PRO A 370 18.89 -8.99 10.56
C PRO A 370 17.41 -8.76 10.26
N ASN A 371 16.66 -8.13 11.17
CA ASN A 371 15.26 -7.80 10.95
C ASN A 371 15.02 -6.90 9.74
N SER A 372 15.94 -6.03 9.36
CA SER A 372 15.82 -5.21 8.13
C SER A 372 16.10 -5.99 6.84
N ILE A 373 16.89 -7.08 6.92
CA ILE A 373 17.29 -7.92 5.80
C ILE A 373 16.44 -9.21 5.81
N LYS A 374 15.22 -9.13 5.26
CA LYS A 374 14.30 -10.28 5.20
C LYS A 374 14.87 -11.49 4.44
N TYR A 375 15.88 -11.26 3.60
CA TYR A 375 16.68 -12.30 2.94
C TYR A 375 17.30 -13.33 3.91
N LEU A 376 17.71 -12.89 5.11
CA LEU A 376 18.39 -13.74 6.09
C LEU A 376 17.52 -14.86 6.66
N LYS A 377 16.21 -14.83 6.40
CA LYS A 377 15.30 -15.95 6.68
C LYS A 377 15.52 -17.14 5.74
N PHE A 378 16.19 -16.94 4.61
CA PHE A 378 16.29 -17.92 3.53
C PHE A 378 17.71 -18.29 3.13
N SER A 379 18.69 -17.41 3.38
CA SER A 379 20.08 -17.57 2.94
C SER A 379 21.00 -16.66 3.78
N THR A 380 22.29 -16.60 3.48
CA THR A 380 23.29 -15.95 4.32
C THR A 380 23.49 -14.46 4.00
N PHE A 381 24.12 -13.73 4.93
CA PHE A 381 24.49 -12.32 4.71
C PHE A 381 25.47 -12.16 3.55
N ASP A 382 26.45 -13.06 3.40
CA ASP A 382 27.40 -13.01 2.30
C ASP A 382 26.73 -13.25 0.95
N GLU A 383 25.85 -14.25 0.86
CA GLU A 383 25.08 -14.48 -0.37
C GLU A 383 24.17 -13.28 -0.70
N TRP A 384 23.55 -12.65 0.31
CA TRP A 384 22.78 -11.42 0.08
C TRP A 384 23.64 -10.31 -0.51
N LEU A 385 24.83 -10.09 0.02
CA LEU A 385 25.78 -9.09 -0.46
C LEU A 385 26.32 -9.41 -1.87
N ASP A 386 26.37 -10.68 -2.28
CA ASP A 386 26.73 -11.08 -3.64
C ASP A 386 25.65 -10.73 -4.68
N TYR A 387 24.38 -10.75 -4.25
CA TYR A 387 23.23 -10.49 -5.13
C TYR A 387 22.69 -9.07 -5.03
N ILE A 388 23.08 -8.30 -4.01
CA ILE A 388 22.49 -6.99 -3.72
C ILE A 388 22.47 -6.08 -4.95
N TYR A 389 21.31 -5.48 -5.20
CA TYR A 389 21.20 -4.58 -6.34
C TYR A 389 21.92 -3.26 -6.01
N PRO A 390 22.81 -2.73 -6.87
CA PRO A 390 23.61 -1.55 -6.55
C PRO A 390 22.78 -0.32 -6.16
N SER A 391 21.57 -0.20 -6.72
CA SER A 391 20.67 0.93 -6.52
C SER A 391 19.54 0.57 -5.55
N PHE A 392 19.57 1.14 -4.35
CA PHE A 392 18.49 1.04 -3.39
C PHE A 392 17.36 1.99 -3.78
N GLY A 393 16.13 1.50 -3.77
CA GLY A 393 14.96 2.31 -4.06
C GLY A 393 14.51 3.14 -2.86
N VAL A 394 14.41 4.45 -3.03
CA VAL A 394 13.85 5.37 -2.03
C VAL A 394 12.33 5.37 -2.18
N VAL A 395 11.61 4.88 -1.17
CA VAL A 395 10.13 4.81 -1.18
C VAL A 395 9.52 6.14 -0.75
N LYS A 396 10.06 6.71 0.34
CA LYS A 396 9.62 7.98 0.93
C LYS A 396 10.68 8.50 1.89
N HIS A 397 10.53 9.76 2.26
CA HIS A 397 11.20 10.44 3.36
C HIS A 397 10.13 10.99 4.32
N ASP A 398 10.54 11.48 5.49
CA ASP A 398 9.63 12.18 6.40
C ASP A 398 9.08 13.48 5.78
N LYS A 399 7.83 13.81 6.12
CA LYS A 399 7.09 14.93 5.55
C LYS A 399 6.22 15.62 6.60
N LYS A 400 6.17 16.94 6.50
CA LYS A 400 5.22 17.77 7.25
C LYS A 400 3.77 17.37 6.97
N THR A 401 2.92 17.55 7.97
CA THR A 401 1.48 17.39 7.79
C THR A 401 0.95 18.43 6.78
N HIS A 402 -0.09 18.08 6.04
CA HIS A 402 -0.66 18.98 5.04
C HIS A 402 -1.58 20.05 5.62
N PHE A 403 -1.70 20.14 6.94
CA PHE A 403 -2.66 21.02 7.61
C PHE A 403 -1.94 22.23 8.21
N PHE A 404 -2.40 23.43 7.83
CA PHE A 404 -1.94 24.71 8.39
C PHE A 404 -0.42 24.88 8.41
N GLY A 405 0.25 24.49 7.31
CA GLY A 405 1.70 24.60 7.15
C GLY A 405 2.49 23.60 8.00
N GLY A 406 1.93 22.42 8.29
CA GLY A 406 2.60 21.40 9.11
C GLY A 406 2.34 21.51 10.62
N ARG A 407 1.57 22.53 11.05
CA ARG A 407 1.38 22.81 12.48
C ARG A 407 0.36 21.90 13.15
N LEU A 408 -0.65 21.46 12.40
CA LEU A 408 -1.76 20.70 12.96
C LEU A 408 -1.82 19.27 12.41
N VAL A 409 -2.38 18.37 13.20
CA VAL A 409 -2.83 17.05 12.77
C VAL A 409 -4.32 16.92 13.01
N GLN A 410 -4.92 15.96 12.32
CA GLN A 410 -6.30 15.60 12.52
C GLN A 410 -6.38 14.37 13.42
N THR A 411 -7.14 14.46 14.50
CA THR A 411 -7.45 13.32 15.36
C THR A 411 -8.48 12.40 14.69
N HIS A 412 -8.83 11.29 15.34
CA HIS A 412 -9.89 10.39 14.89
C HIS A 412 -10.74 9.92 16.07
N TYR A 413 -11.99 9.53 15.82
CA TYR A 413 -12.94 9.14 16.88
C TYR A 413 -12.40 8.02 17.80
N GLN A 414 -11.60 7.09 17.26
CA GLN A 414 -11.06 5.99 18.06
C GLN A 414 -10.15 6.50 19.19
N LEU A 415 -9.37 7.55 18.96
CA LEU A 415 -8.51 8.15 19.99
C LEU A 415 -9.38 8.91 20.99
N ILE A 416 -10.22 9.82 20.51
CA ILE A 416 -11.04 10.68 21.37
C ILE A 416 -11.91 9.86 22.32
N ASN A 417 -12.55 8.79 21.81
CA ASN A 417 -13.41 7.93 22.62
C ASN A 417 -12.66 7.19 23.73
N THR A 418 -11.34 7.02 23.61
CA THR A 418 -10.52 6.37 24.63
C THR A 418 -9.96 7.32 25.68
N LEU A 419 -10.03 8.63 25.45
CA LEU A 419 -9.56 9.64 26.42
C LEU A 419 -10.54 9.85 27.57
N GLN A 420 -11.76 9.30 27.49
CA GLN A 420 -12.82 9.43 28.51
C GLN A 420 -13.13 10.88 28.90
N LEU A 421 -13.04 11.80 27.94
CA LEU A 421 -13.31 13.22 28.16
C LEU A 421 -14.75 13.44 28.63
N SER A 422 -14.91 14.27 29.66
CA SER A 422 -16.18 14.80 30.11
C SER A 422 -16.81 15.70 29.03
N LYS A 423 -18.10 16.00 29.21
CA LYS A 423 -18.82 16.91 28.31
C LYS A 423 -18.18 18.30 28.23
N ASP A 424 -17.61 18.78 29.34
CA ASP A 424 -16.97 20.09 29.39
C ASP A 424 -15.60 20.08 28.70
N GLU A 425 -14.79 19.04 28.90
CA GLU A 425 -13.53 18.87 28.17
C GLU A 425 -13.73 18.69 26.66
N VAL A 426 -14.80 17.99 26.24
CA VAL A 426 -15.16 17.89 24.82
C VAL A 426 -15.54 19.26 24.25
N ARG A 427 -16.23 20.12 25.02
CA ARG A 427 -16.54 21.49 24.58
C ARG A 427 -15.26 22.30 24.42
N GLU A 428 -14.35 22.23 25.39
CA GLU A 428 -13.05 22.90 25.33
C GLU A 428 -12.23 22.44 24.11
N LEU A 429 -12.13 21.13 23.88
CA LEU A 429 -11.43 20.57 22.71
C LEU A 429 -12.02 21.05 21.37
N LEU A 430 -13.35 21.19 21.29
CA LEU A 430 -14.04 21.60 20.07
C LEU A 430 -14.05 23.12 19.87
N GLU A 431 -13.82 23.92 20.90
CA GLU A 431 -13.94 25.38 20.85
C GLU A 431 -13.14 26.01 19.69
N PRO A 432 -11.83 25.70 19.47
CA PRO A 432 -11.09 26.23 18.33
C PRO A 432 -11.69 25.82 16.97
N SER A 433 -12.22 24.60 16.88
CA SER A 433 -12.85 24.09 15.66
C SER A 433 -14.19 24.76 15.37
N LEU A 434 -14.96 25.12 16.40
CA LEU A 434 -16.22 25.83 16.27
C LEU A 434 -16.01 27.30 15.93
N GLN A 435 -15.01 27.94 16.54
CA GLN A 435 -14.57 29.30 16.17
C GLN A 435 -14.08 29.34 14.72
N PHE A 436 -13.32 28.35 14.26
CA PHE A 436 -12.92 28.24 12.87
C PHE A 436 -14.11 28.07 11.92
N ALA A 437 -15.14 27.31 12.31
CA ALA A 437 -16.38 27.21 11.53
C ALA A 437 -17.11 28.55 11.41
N GLN A 438 -17.08 29.37 12.47
CA GLN A 438 -17.63 30.72 12.44
C GLN A 438 -16.83 31.63 11.49
N LEU A 439 -15.49 31.55 11.52
CA LEU A 439 -14.63 32.26 10.58
C LEU A 439 -14.88 31.85 9.12
N LEU A 440 -15.11 30.56 8.84
CA LEU A 440 -15.52 30.10 7.51
C LEU A 440 -16.84 30.71 7.07
N ARG A 441 -17.80 30.87 7.99
CA ARG A 441 -19.11 31.46 7.69
C ARG A 441 -18.98 32.95 7.36
N ASP A 442 -18.19 33.67 8.14
CA ASP A 442 -18.20 35.13 8.12
C ASP A 442 -17.14 35.74 7.19
N ASN A 443 -16.09 34.99 6.86
CA ASN A 443 -14.93 35.51 6.14
C ASN A 443 -14.61 34.68 4.88
N PRO A 444 -14.97 35.18 3.67
CA PRO A 444 -14.63 34.52 2.41
C PRO A 444 -13.13 34.28 2.19
N ALA A 445 -12.24 35.09 2.76
CA ALA A 445 -10.79 34.86 2.66
C ALA A 445 -10.36 33.60 3.42
N VAL A 446 -11.02 33.28 4.54
CA VAL A 446 -10.77 32.03 5.29
C VAL A 446 -11.26 30.83 4.50
N VAL A 447 -12.39 30.97 3.79
CA VAL A 447 -12.89 29.94 2.87
C VAL A 447 -11.88 29.67 1.76
N ARG A 448 -11.31 30.72 1.13
CA ARG A 448 -10.22 30.58 0.15
C ARG A 448 -9.05 29.81 0.73
N TYR A 449 -8.55 30.18 1.91
CA TYR A 449 -7.46 29.45 2.54
C TYR A 449 -7.80 27.97 2.80
N TYR A 450 -8.99 27.68 3.35
CA TYR A 450 -9.37 26.34 3.77
C TYR A 450 -9.55 25.35 2.61
N ILE A 451 -10.07 25.83 1.48
CA ILE A 451 -10.25 25.00 0.27
C ILE A 451 -8.94 24.82 -0.51
N LYS A 452 -7.80 25.25 0.05
CA LYS A 452 -6.47 25.20 -0.56
C LYS A 452 -6.45 25.91 -1.91
N TYR A 453 -6.90 27.16 -1.89
CA TYR A 453 -6.81 28.09 -3.01
C TYR A 453 -5.39 28.04 -3.63
N PRO A 454 -5.26 27.71 -4.93
CA PRO A 454 -3.97 27.77 -5.61
C PRO A 454 -3.50 29.22 -5.73
N ASP A 455 -2.19 29.45 -5.79
CA ASP A 455 -1.65 30.79 -6.03
C ASP A 455 -2.17 31.35 -7.37
N ILE A 456 -2.48 32.65 -7.40
CA ILE A 456 -3.08 33.33 -8.57
C ILE A 456 -2.16 33.19 -9.80
N ASP A 457 -0.84 33.16 -9.60
CA ASP A 457 0.17 33.00 -10.64
C ASP A 457 0.26 31.56 -11.20
N GLU A 458 -0.29 30.57 -10.48
CA GLU A 458 -0.38 29.17 -10.93
C GLU A 458 -1.71 28.83 -11.62
N MET A 459 -2.71 29.72 -11.53
CA MET A 459 -4.01 29.52 -12.16
C MET A 459 -4.00 29.98 -13.63
N ASP A 460 -3.93 29.01 -14.55
CA ASP A 460 -4.30 29.22 -15.95
C ASP A 460 -5.85 29.19 -16.08
N ILE A 461 -6.50 30.27 -15.59
CA ILE A 461 -7.97 30.41 -15.41
C ILE A 461 -8.76 30.22 -16.72
N VAL A 462 -8.10 30.40 -17.87
CA VAL A 462 -8.79 30.52 -19.16
C VAL A 462 -8.65 29.26 -20.04
N ASN A 463 -7.65 28.40 -19.78
CA ASN A 463 -7.32 27.29 -20.69
C ASN A 463 -7.61 25.87 -20.15
N LYS A 464 -8.17 25.74 -18.95
CA LYS A 464 -8.52 24.43 -18.36
C LYS A 464 -10.04 24.23 -18.29
N PRO A 465 -10.56 23.08 -18.76
CA PRO A 465 -11.96 22.74 -18.54
C PRO A 465 -12.23 22.57 -17.04
N LEU A 466 -13.29 23.22 -16.54
CA LEU A 466 -13.74 23.08 -15.15
C LEU A 466 -14.44 21.73 -14.99
N LEU A 467 -13.83 20.81 -14.26
CA LEU A 467 -14.23 19.41 -14.15
C LEU A 467 -15.17 19.16 -12.97
N ASP A 468 -15.19 20.04 -11.96
CA ASP A 468 -16.10 19.94 -10.83
C ASP A 468 -16.68 21.29 -10.35
N LYS A 469 -17.72 21.21 -9.49
CA LYS A 469 -18.41 22.39 -8.96
C LYS A 469 -17.51 23.27 -8.08
N ASN A 470 -16.51 22.68 -7.43
CA ASN A 470 -15.62 23.42 -6.55
C ASN A 470 -14.70 24.31 -7.40
N GLU A 471 -14.17 23.80 -8.51
CA GLU A 471 -13.37 24.59 -9.47
C GLU A 471 -14.15 25.80 -10.01
N VAL A 472 -15.45 25.68 -10.25
CA VAL A 472 -16.30 26.81 -10.67
C VAL A 472 -16.37 27.89 -9.58
N VAL A 473 -16.60 27.51 -8.33
CA VAL A 473 -16.61 28.42 -7.18
C VAL A 473 -15.25 29.08 -7.00
N TYR A 474 -14.16 28.32 -7.10
CA TYR A 474 -12.80 28.80 -6.93
C TYR A 474 -12.49 29.91 -7.94
N ASN A 475 -12.75 29.66 -9.23
CA ASN A 475 -12.51 30.65 -10.28
C ASN A 475 -13.39 31.90 -10.12
N LEU A 476 -14.67 31.76 -9.76
CA LEU A 476 -15.54 32.91 -9.56
C LEU A 476 -15.13 33.76 -8.35
N MET A 477 -14.64 33.13 -7.28
CA MET A 477 -14.04 33.83 -6.14
C MET A 477 -12.74 34.57 -6.49
N CYS A 478 -12.01 34.18 -7.54
CA CYS A 478 -10.83 34.90 -8.04
C CYS A 478 -11.19 36.13 -8.88
N VAL A 479 -12.30 36.05 -9.62
CA VAL A 479 -12.65 37.07 -10.63
C VAL A 479 -13.41 38.24 -10.02
N ASN A 480 -14.27 37.99 -9.03
CA ASN A 480 -15.12 39.05 -8.46
C ASN A 480 -15.56 38.75 -7.02
N ASP A 481 -15.16 39.60 -6.07
CA ASP A 481 -15.55 39.45 -4.65
C ASP A 481 -17.07 39.52 -4.44
N ASN A 482 -17.84 40.18 -5.34
CA ASN A 482 -19.30 40.20 -5.28
C ASN A 482 -19.92 38.81 -5.47
N PHE A 483 -19.18 37.84 -6.00
CA PHE A 483 -19.65 36.45 -6.08
C PHE A 483 -20.05 35.90 -4.69
N THR A 484 -19.39 36.36 -3.62
CA THR A 484 -19.69 35.95 -2.23
C THR A 484 -21.09 36.37 -1.76
N GLN A 485 -21.72 37.33 -2.44
CA GLN A 485 -23.09 37.78 -2.15
C GLN A 485 -24.15 36.97 -2.92
N THR A 486 -23.74 36.07 -3.81
CA THR A 486 -24.67 35.30 -4.63
C THR A 486 -25.26 34.12 -3.87
N LYS A 487 -26.48 33.72 -4.26
CA LYS A 487 -27.12 32.49 -3.76
C LYS A 487 -26.23 31.25 -3.97
N TYR A 488 -25.51 31.19 -5.08
CA TYR A 488 -24.63 30.06 -5.41
C TYR A 488 -23.50 29.92 -4.38
N TYR A 489 -22.83 31.01 -4.01
CA TYR A 489 -21.80 30.98 -2.98
C TYR A 489 -22.39 30.60 -1.61
N GLN A 490 -23.56 31.11 -1.25
CA GLN A 490 -24.21 30.78 0.02
C GLN A 490 -24.59 29.28 0.11
N GLU A 491 -25.06 28.68 -0.99
CA GLU A 491 -25.31 27.24 -1.09
C GLU A 491 -24.01 26.43 -0.95
N PHE A 492 -22.95 26.83 -1.66
CA PHE A 492 -21.62 26.21 -1.53
C PHE A 492 -21.10 26.28 -0.09
N LEU A 493 -21.17 27.46 0.55
CA LEU A 493 -20.72 27.66 1.93
C LEU A 493 -21.52 26.78 2.91
N THR A 494 -22.82 26.64 2.70
CA THR A 494 -23.68 25.76 3.48
C THR A 494 -23.24 24.30 3.37
N ASP A 495 -22.94 23.83 2.16
CA ASP A 495 -22.46 22.46 1.93
C ASP A 495 -21.03 22.24 2.49
N LEU A 496 -20.15 23.23 2.36
CA LEU A 496 -18.81 23.23 2.95
C LEU A 496 -18.87 23.09 4.47
N LEU A 497 -19.69 23.93 5.14
CA LEU A 497 -19.89 23.88 6.59
C LEU A 497 -20.53 22.55 7.01
N ARG A 498 -21.53 22.04 6.26
CA ARG A 498 -22.14 20.74 6.53
C ARG A 498 -21.10 19.61 6.48
N SER A 499 -20.21 19.64 5.50
CA SER A 499 -19.09 18.70 5.37
C SER A 499 -18.10 18.82 6.53
N TYR A 500 -17.73 20.06 6.91
CA TYR A 500 -16.86 20.33 8.05
C TYR A 500 -17.43 19.77 9.37
N TYR A 501 -18.69 20.09 9.69
CA TYR A 501 -19.34 19.55 10.90
C TYR A 501 -19.50 18.02 10.85
N LYS A 502 -19.72 17.43 9.67
CA LYS A 502 -19.75 15.97 9.52
C LYS A 502 -18.40 15.35 9.86
N ASN A 503 -17.29 15.95 9.42
CA ASN A 503 -15.94 15.50 9.79
C ASN A 503 -15.69 15.62 11.29
N LEU A 504 -16.05 16.75 11.92
CA LEU A 504 -15.92 16.91 13.38
C LEU A 504 -16.66 15.80 14.15
N LYS A 505 -17.86 15.41 13.70
CA LYS A 505 -18.62 14.29 14.31
C LYS A 505 -17.95 12.93 14.16
N ASN A 506 -17.08 12.76 13.16
CA ASN A 506 -16.24 11.56 13.00
C ASN A 506 -14.94 11.63 13.80
N GLY A 507 -14.81 12.63 14.68
CA GLY A 507 -13.62 12.86 15.49
C GLY A 507 -12.45 13.43 14.72
N HIS A 508 -12.67 13.96 13.51
CA HIS A 508 -11.64 14.60 12.68
C HIS A 508 -11.37 16.04 13.14
N ILE A 509 -10.81 16.19 14.34
CA ILE A 509 -10.57 17.49 15.00
C ILE A 509 -9.12 17.91 14.79
N TYR A 510 -8.88 19.16 14.42
CA TYR A 510 -7.51 19.66 14.29
C TYR A 510 -6.91 20.02 15.65
N VAL A 511 -5.72 19.48 15.93
CA VAL A 511 -4.95 19.76 17.15
C VAL A 511 -3.50 20.06 16.79
N ASN A 512 -2.80 20.80 17.65
CA ASN A 512 -1.36 20.97 17.53
C ASN A 512 -0.68 19.62 17.80
N GLY A 513 -0.03 19.06 16.79
CA GLY A 513 0.54 17.72 16.86
C GLY A 513 1.29 17.37 15.58
N ASN A 514 1.75 16.11 15.49
CA ASN A 514 2.45 15.59 14.32
C ASN A 514 2.17 14.09 14.10
N TYR A 515 2.30 13.62 12.86
CA TYR A 515 2.42 12.20 12.55
C TYR A 515 3.91 11.87 12.42
N SER A 516 4.55 11.61 13.56
CA SER A 516 5.99 11.39 13.61
C SER A 516 6.37 9.96 13.26
N THR A 517 7.52 9.81 12.60
CA THR A 517 8.18 8.51 12.41
C THR A 517 8.90 8.13 13.71
N LEU A 518 8.71 6.90 14.18
CA LEU A 518 9.37 6.39 15.39
C LEU A 518 10.82 6.00 15.07
N LEU A 519 11.75 6.42 15.92
CA LEU A 519 13.15 5.99 15.93
C LEU A 519 13.44 5.34 17.28
N GLY A 520 13.58 4.02 17.32
CA GLY A 520 13.81 3.26 18.55
C GLY A 520 15.29 3.31 18.96
N ASN A 521 15.56 3.72 20.21
CA ASN A 521 16.86 3.59 20.88
C ASN A 521 18.09 3.80 19.94
N PRO A 522 18.22 4.98 19.32
CA PRO A 522 19.19 5.20 18.23
C PRO A 522 20.65 5.23 18.68
N ILE A 523 20.92 5.77 19.87
CA ILE A 523 22.28 5.82 20.43
C ILE A 523 22.75 4.42 20.81
N GLU A 524 21.85 3.59 21.31
CA GLU A 524 22.12 2.20 21.64
C GLU A 524 22.52 1.40 20.40
N MET A 525 21.97 1.71 19.22
CA MET A 525 22.38 1.07 17.96
C MET A 525 23.80 1.48 17.54
N LEU A 526 24.19 2.75 17.76
CA LEU A 526 25.57 3.21 17.57
C LEU A 526 26.55 2.57 18.56
N GLN A 527 26.14 2.41 19.82
CA GLN A 527 26.91 1.68 20.84
C GLN A 527 27.05 0.20 20.48
N GLN A 528 25.99 -0.42 19.97
CA GLN A 528 25.97 -1.81 19.53
C GLN A 528 26.96 -2.02 18.38
N ALA A 529 27.06 -1.09 17.44
CA ALA A 529 28.01 -1.15 16.33
C ALA A 529 29.49 -1.18 16.75
N ILE A 530 29.80 -0.72 17.96
CA ILE A 530 31.16 -0.68 18.51
C ILE A 530 31.33 -1.55 19.77
N GLY A 531 30.32 -2.37 20.11
CA GLY A 531 30.37 -3.33 21.21
C GLY A 531 30.32 -2.71 22.62
N THR A 532 29.81 -1.48 22.76
CA THR A 532 29.72 -0.78 24.06
C THR A 532 28.32 -0.78 24.66
N PHE A 533 27.31 -1.25 23.93
CA PHE A 533 25.94 -1.33 24.41
C PHE A 533 25.80 -2.37 25.52
N LYS A 534 25.09 -2.00 26.60
CA LYS A 534 24.94 -2.84 27.82
C LYS A 534 23.48 -3.20 28.14
N GLY A 535 22.57 -3.03 27.18
CA GLY A 535 21.15 -3.33 27.39
C GLY A 535 20.37 -2.27 28.16
N ASN A 536 20.94 -1.08 28.39
CA ASN A 536 20.30 0.00 29.14
C ASN A 536 19.93 1.18 28.22
N SER A 537 18.75 1.75 28.45
CA SER A 537 18.28 2.94 27.73
C SER A 537 18.97 4.20 28.22
N GLN A 538 19.47 5.02 27.28
CA GLN A 538 20.04 6.33 27.55
C GLN A 538 18.96 7.43 27.65
N ILE A 539 17.84 7.30 26.93
CA ILE A 539 16.68 8.20 27.07
C ILE A 539 15.91 7.89 28.37
N GLY A 540 15.91 6.62 28.81
CA GLY A 540 15.23 6.14 29.99
C GLY A 540 13.76 5.78 29.76
N ILE A 541 13.20 5.00 30.69
CA ILE A 541 11.80 4.53 30.63
C ILE A 541 10.84 5.71 30.78
N GLY A 542 9.79 5.74 29.95
CA GLY A 542 8.73 6.75 29.97
C GLY A 542 9.11 8.06 29.28
N ASN A 543 10.31 8.15 28.72
CA ASN A 543 10.82 9.35 28.07
C ASN A 543 10.90 9.18 26.55
N ILE A 544 10.75 10.29 25.84
CA ILE A 544 11.01 10.41 24.40
C ILE A 544 11.88 11.63 24.15
N HIS A 545 12.42 11.73 22.95
CA HIS A 545 13.08 12.93 22.47
C HIS A 545 12.50 13.35 21.11
N SER A 546 11.91 14.54 21.05
CA SER A 546 11.43 15.16 19.81
C SER A 546 11.68 16.65 19.82
N THR A 547 12.23 17.15 18.71
CA THR A 547 12.49 18.58 18.49
C THR A 547 11.25 19.38 18.10
N ARG A 548 10.11 18.71 17.82
CA ARG A 548 8.85 19.34 17.41
C ARG A 548 8.08 19.99 18.56
N PHE A 549 8.25 19.46 19.75
CA PHE A 549 7.46 19.81 20.92
C PHE A 549 8.35 20.41 21.99
N GLU A 550 7.76 21.21 22.87
CA GLU A 550 8.48 21.74 24.03
C GLU A 550 9.02 20.57 24.88
N TYR A 551 10.25 20.73 25.35
CA TYR A 551 10.80 19.82 26.34
C TYR A 551 10.13 20.01 27.69
N ASN A 552 10.26 19.00 28.55
CA ASN A 552 9.70 18.96 29.89
C ASN A 552 8.17 18.94 29.92
N LYS A 553 7.55 18.35 28.88
CA LYS A 553 6.11 18.19 28.73
C LYS A 553 5.75 16.74 28.48
N THR A 554 4.62 16.30 29.05
CA THR A 554 3.99 15.05 28.66
C THR A 554 3.26 15.23 27.34
N ILE A 555 3.44 14.30 26.43
CA ILE A 555 2.83 14.32 25.09
C ILE A 555 1.84 13.16 24.98
N LEU A 556 0.72 13.39 24.30
CA LEU A 556 -0.20 12.32 23.93
C LEU A 556 0.28 11.63 22.65
N GLY A 557 0.69 10.37 22.76
CA GLY A 557 1.03 9.49 21.66
C GLY A 557 -0.06 8.46 21.39
N SER A 558 -0.26 8.13 20.11
CA SER A 558 -1.08 7.02 19.66
C SER A 558 -0.62 6.54 18.29
N ARG A 559 -0.90 5.27 17.96
CA ARG A 559 -0.66 4.71 16.62
C ARG A 559 -1.96 4.14 16.09
N SER A 560 -2.28 4.45 14.85
CA SER A 560 -3.45 3.90 14.17
C SER A 560 -3.13 2.49 13.62
N PRO A 561 -4.06 1.52 13.70
CA PRO A 561 -5.38 1.61 14.32
C PRO A 561 -5.30 1.67 15.84
N HIS A 562 -5.99 2.64 16.45
CA HIS A 562 -6.08 2.78 17.90
C HIS A 562 -7.29 1.98 18.39
N ILE A 563 -7.07 0.89 19.13
CA ILE A 563 -8.11 -0.10 19.39
C ILE A 563 -8.69 -0.03 20.80
N SER A 564 -7.92 0.44 21.78
CA SER A 564 -8.35 0.47 23.19
C SER A 564 -7.72 1.61 23.98
N MET A 565 -8.27 1.86 25.18
CA MET A 565 -7.74 2.84 26.14
C MET A 565 -6.31 2.52 26.59
N SER A 566 -5.95 1.24 26.62
CA SER A 566 -4.58 0.81 26.91
C SER A 566 -3.56 1.23 25.84
N ASN A 567 -3.99 1.70 24.66
CA ASN A 567 -3.09 2.24 23.63
C ASN A 567 -2.74 3.73 23.81
N VAL A 568 -3.35 4.41 24.78
CA VAL A 568 -3.01 5.79 25.10
C VAL A 568 -1.60 5.81 25.68
N TRP A 569 -0.67 6.46 24.99
CA TRP A 569 0.72 6.57 25.42
C TRP A 569 1.01 8.01 25.86
N LEU A 570 1.59 8.18 27.04
CA LEU A 570 1.83 9.49 27.65
C LEU A 570 3.32 9.68 28.01
N PRO A 571 4.24 9.68 27.03
CA PRO A 571 5.65 9.87 27.30
C PRO A 571 6.00 11.31 27.70
N TYR A 572 7.10 11.47 28.41
CA TYR A 572 7.68 12.75 28.76
C TYR A 572 8.77 13.16 27.76
N ASN A 573 8.65 14.33 27.14
CA ASN A 573 9.62 14.80 26.15
C ASN A 573 10.84 15.43 26.83
N THR A 574 12.02 14.88 26.58
CA THR A 574 13.29 15.29 27.22
C THR A 574 14.33 15.71 26.18
N GLU A 575 15.21 16.62 26.59
CA GLU A 575 16.39 17.01 25.81
C GLU A 575 17.41 15.87 25.78
N ASN A 576 18.10 15.68 24.65
CA ASN A 576 19.09 14.63 24.52
C ASN A 576 20.26 15.03 23.61
N ARG A 577 21.31 15.55 24.25
CA ARG A 577 22.51 16.06 23.57
C ARG A 577 23.24 15.02 22.71
N LEU A 578 23.18 13.73 23.07
CA LEU A 578 23.82 12.69 22.28
C LEU A 578 23.05 12.48 20.97
N ILE A 579 21.72 12.41 21.04
CA ILE A 579 20.87 12.31 19.86
C ILE A 579 21.06 13.54 18.96
N ASP A 580 20.99 14.75 19.55
CA ASP A 580 21.19 16.02 18.83
C ASP A 580 22.56 16.12 18.14
N CYS A 581 23.59 15.44 18.67
CA CYS A 581 24.94 15.43 18.10
C CYS A 581 25.07 14.48 16.90
N TYR A 582 24.50 13.27 17.02
CA TYR A 582 24.77 12.19 16.08
C TYR A 582 23.63 11.91 15.10
N PHE A 583 22.49 12.58 15.22
CA PHE A 583 21.34 12.40 14.34
C PHE A 583 20.83 13.73 13.80
N ASN A 584 20.66 13.80 12.48
CA ASN A 584 20.16 14.98 11.80
C ASN A 584 18.63 14.91 11.75
N LEU A 585 17.99 15.03 12.92
CA LEU A 585 16.55 14.85 13.07
C LEU A 585 15.75 16.05 12.56
N THR A 586 14.62 15.76 11.92
CA THR A 586 13.57 16.75 11.63
C THR A 586 12.50 16.73 12.73
N PRO A 587 11.66 17.77 12.83
CA PRO A 587 10.46 17.77 13.70
C PRO A 587 9.48 16.59 13.47
N GLU A 588 9.67 15.82 12.40
CA GLU A 588 8.85 14.72 11.94
C GLU A 588 9.35 13.37 12.47
N ILE A 589 10.45 13.37 13.22
CA ILE A 589 10.99 12.19 13.90
C ILE A 589 10.77 12.31 15.42
N VAL A 590 10.46 11.19 16.06
CA VAL A 590 10.45 11.06 17.51
C VAL A 590 11.29 9.87 17.92
N CYS A 591 12.29 10.11 18.76
CA CYS A 591 13.08 9.05 19.35
C CYS A 591 12.35 8.49 20.56
N ILE A 592 12.22 7.16 20.61
CA ILE A 592 11.47 6.45 21.64
C ILE A 592 12.35 5.47 22.39
N ASN A 593 11.95 5.19 23.64
CA ASN A 593 12.46 4.06 24.37
C ASN A 593 11.53 2.84 24.20
N SER A 594 12.11 1.70 23.89
CA SER A 594 11.45 0.38 23.93
C SER A 594 12.23 -0.65 24.75
N ILE A 595 13.25 -0.21 25.49
CA ILE A 595 13.99 -1.06 26.45
C ILE A 595 13.30 -0.97 27.81
N GLY A 596 12.85 -2.11 28.34
CA GLY A 596 12.18 -2.20 29.64
C GLY A 596 10.85 -1.44 29.72
N GLU A 597 10.23 -1.16 28.57
CA GLU A 597 9.00 -0.36 28.47
C GLU A 597 8.11 -0.92 27.36
N ASN A 598 6.83 -1.20 27.65
CA ASN A 598 5.89 -1.76 26.69
C ASN A 598 5.35 -0.74 25.66
N THR A 599 6.23 0.13 25.15
CA THR A 599 5.89 1.14 24.14
C THR A 599 5.36 0.50 22.86
N LEU A 600 6.01 -0.58 22.38
CA LEU A 600 5.66 -1.18 21.09
C LEU A 600 4.27 -1.82 21.08
N GLN A 601 3.90 -2.63 22.08
CA GLN A 601 2.53 -3.19 22.13
C GLN A 601 1.50 -2.11 22.47
N ARG A 602 1.84 -1.14 23.35
CA ARG A 602 0.98 0.01 23.65
C ARG A 602 0.64 0.79 22.39
N LEU A 603 1.59 0.95 21.48
CA LEU A 603 1.38 1.53 20.15
C LEU A 603 0.89 0.51 19.11
N SER A 604 0.07 -0.46 19.52
CA SER A 604 -0.59 -1.45 18.65
C SER A 604 0.38 -2.30 17.83
N GLY A 605 1.44 -2.81 18.47
CA GLY A 605 2.46 -3.63 17.83
C GLY A 605 3.31 -2.79 16.88
N ALA A 606 3.82 -1.67 17.39
CA ALA A 606 4.73 -0.83 16.64
C ALA A 606 6.07 -1.55 16.38
N ASP A 607 6.68 -1.10 15.29
CA ASP A 607 7.99 -1.41 14.76
C ASP A 607 8.70 -0.09 14.46
#